data_AF-A0A533HXR5-F1
#
_entry.id   AF-A0A533HXR5-F1
#
_cell.length_a   1.000
_cell.length_b   1.000
_cell.length_c   1.000
_cell.angle_alpha   90.00
_cell.angle_beta   90.00
_cell.angle_gamma   90.00
#
_symmetry.space_group_name_H-M   'P 1'
#
loop_
_entity.id
_entity.type
_entity.pdbx_description
1 polymer ?
#
loop_
_entity_poly.entity_id
_entity_poly.type
_entity_poly.pdbx_seq_one_letter_code
_entity_poly.pdbx_strand_id
1 'polypeptide(L)' 'MIKGLEKLNDRQKEILFKTNELHKNAVDNDYKDGISIVEVWLEKGVVCARLKNGEWYHYTYSYTWY' A
#
# COMPACT_ATOMS: atom_id res chain seq x y z
N MET A 1 -6.91 2.83 -11.72
CA MET A 1 -7.90 2.41 -10.70
C MET A 1 -7.24 1.34 -9.85
N ILE A 2 -7.25 1.45 -8.53
CA ILE A 2 -6.65 0.45 -7.62
C ILE A 2 -7.65 -0.68 -7.44
N LYS A 3 -7.30 -1.89 -7.89
CA LYS A 3 -8.17 -3.06 -7.77
C LYS A 3 -8.37 -3.44 -6.30
N GLY A 4 -9.60 -3.67 -5.87
CA GLY A 4 -9.90 -4.10 -4.49
C GLY A 4 -10.03 -2.97 -3.47
N LEU A 5 -9.78 -1.71 -3.87
CA LEU A 5 -9.92 -0.55 -2.99
C LEU A 5 -11.35 -0.38 -2.48
N GLU A 6 -12.36 -0.83 -3.23
CA GLU A 6 -13.76 -0.76 -2.82
C GLU A 6 -14.09 -1.66 -1.62
N LYS A 7 -13.26 -2.66 -1.34
CA LYS A 7 -13.45 -3.60 -0.23
C LYS A 7 -12.89 -3.08 1.11
N LEU A 8 -12.14 -1.98 1.06
CA LEU A 8 -11.57 -1.34 2.24
C LEU A 8 -12.54 -0.34 2.85
N ASN A 9 -12.61 -0.32 4.19
CA ASN A 9 -13.25 0.78 4.91
C ASN A 9 -12.35 2.03 4.95
N ASP A 10 -12.89 3.16 5.42
CA ASP A 10 -12.17 4.44 5.41
C ASP A 10 -10.88 4.41 6.21
N ARG A 11 -10.86 3.71 7.35
CA ARG A 11 -9.65 3.54 8.17
C ARG A 11 -8.58 2.73 7.45
N GLN A 12 -8.96 1.67 6.75
CA GLN A 12 -8.05 0.85 5.96
C GLN A 12 -7.50 1.60 4.75
N LYS A 13 -8.33 2.43 4.10
CA LYS A 13 -7.88 3.34 3.04
C LYS A 13 -6.89 4.37 3.56
N GLU A 14 -7.14 4.93 4.75
CA GLU A 14 -6.20 5.86 5.38
C GLU A 14 -4.83 5.20 5.62
N ILE A 15 -4.81 4.01 6.21
CA ILE A 15 -3.58 3.23 6.43
C ILE A 15 -2.88 2.93 5.12
N LEU A 16 -3.64 2.53 4.10
CA LEU A 16 -3.11 2.25 2.78
C LEU A 16 -2.33 3.44 2.23
N PHE A 17 -2.97 4.61 2.17
CA PHE A 17 -2.39 5.79 1.54
C PHE A 17 -1.26 6.40 2.37
N LYS A 18 -1.41 6.50 3.69
CA LYS A 18 -0.35 7.03 4.57
C LYS A 18 0.90 6.16 4.57
N THR A 19 0.73 4.84 4.69
CA THR A 19 1.88 3.91 4.65
C THR A 19 2.56 3.94 3.29
N ASN A 20 1.79 4.02 2.20
CA ASN A 20 2.37 4.13 0.86
C ASN A 20 3.16 5.43 0.70
N GLU A 21 2.64 6.55 1.18
CA GLU A 21 3.33 7.85 1.12
C GLU A 21 4.67 7.80 1.88
N LEU A 22 4.69 7.22 3.07
CA LEU A 22 5.94 7.00 3.83
C LEU A 22 6.90 6.10 3.06
N HIS A 23 6.40 4.99 2.50
CA HIS A 23 7.20 4.11 1.67
C HIS A 23 7.78 4.86 0.46
N LYS A 24 7.00 5.74 -0.19
CA LYS A 24 7.49 6.60 -1.28
C LYS A 24 8.57 7.56 -0.85
N ASN A 25 8.49 8.10 0.36
CA ASN A 25 9.48 9.02 0.89
C ASN A 25 10.76 8.32 1.35
N ALA A 26 10.70 7.02 1.65
CA ALA A 26 11.83 6.22 2.10
C ALA A 26 12.71 5.67 0.96
N VAL A 27 12.19 5.59 -0.27
CA VAL A 27 12.95 5.07 -1.42
C VAL A 27 13.46 6.18 -2.35
N ASP A 28 14.55 5.88 -3.06
CA ASP A 28 15.15 6.78 -4.05
C ASP A 28 14.19 7.13 -5.20
N ASN A 29 14.45 8.27 -5.85
CA ASN A 29 13.57 8.82 -6.89
C ASN A 29 13.33 7.85 -8.06
N ASP A 30 14.34 7.08 -8.46
CA ASP A 30 14.23 6.06 -9.52
C ASP A 30 13.22 4.95 -9.18
N TYR A 31 12.98 4.67 -7.90
CA TYR A 31 12.06 3.64 -7.43
C TYR A 31 10.62 4.15 -7.23
N LYS A 32 10.40 5.47 -7.24
CA LYS A 32 9.10 6.09 -6.90
C LYS A 32 7.96 5.79 -7.86
N ASP A 33 8.26 5.52 -9.14
CA ASP A 33 7.24 5.12 -10.10
C ASP A 33 6.76 3.68 -9.84
N GLY A 34 7.68 2.79 -9.46
CA GLY A 34 7.43 1.37 -9.21
C GLY A 34 6.57 1.08 -7.98
N ILE A 35 6.55 1.99 -7.00
CA ILE A 35 5.82 1.85 -5.73
C ILE A 35 4.39 2.41 -5.76
N SER A 36 3.85 2.71 -6.94
CA SER A 36 2.44 3.07 -7.07
C SER A 36 1.57 1.82 -6.88
N ILE A 37 0.56 1.92 -6.00
CA ILE A 37 -0.33 0.79 -5.69
C ILE A 37 -1.22 0.48 -6.90
N VAL A 38 -1.31 -0.80 -7.26
CA VAL A 38 -2.15 -1.30 -8.38
C VAL A 38 -3.28 -2.22 -7.89
N GLU A 39 -3.10 -2.92 -6.78
CA GLU A 39 -4.08 -3.86 -6.21
C GLU A 39 -3.98 -3.90 -4.69
N VAL A 40 -5.11 -4.06 -4.01
CA VAL A 40 -5.18 -4.20 -2.56
C VAL A 40 -6.16 -5.29 -2.14
N TRP A 41 -5.86 -5.95 -1.03
CA TRP A 41 -6.73 -6.95 -0.42
C TRP A 41 -6.54 -6.97 1.09
N LEU A 42 -7.41 -7.70 1.80
CA LEU A 42 -7.25 -7.96 3.22
C LEU A 42 -6.75 -9.39 3.42
N GLU A 43 -5.68 -9.53 4.19
CA GLU A 43 -5.18 -10.81 4.66
C GLU A 43 -5.23 -10.83 6.18
N LYS A 44 -6.09 -11.68 6.75
CA LYS A 44 -6.29 -11.80 8.21
C LYS A 44 -6.54 -10.44 8.91
N GLY A 45 -7.18 -9.50 8.21
CA GLY A 45 -7.48 -8.16 8.73
C GLY A 45 -6.40 -7.10 8.47
N VAL A 46 -5.25 -7.48 7.90
CA VAL A 46 -4.17 -6.55 7.52
C VAL A 46 -4.35 -6.12 6.06
N VAL A 47 -4.12 -4.84 5.79
CA VAL A 47 -4.17 -4.28 4.43
C VAL A 47 -2.92 -4.72 3.68
N CYS A 48 -3.09 -5.42 2.57
CA CYS A 48 -2.01 -5.80 1.67
C CYS A 48 -2.09 -4.95 0.40
N ALA A 49 -0.94 -4.50 -0.09
CA ALA A 49 -0.86 -3.67 -1.29
C ALA A 49 0.18 -4.23 -2.26
N ARG A 50 -0.23 -4.47 -3.50
CA ARG A 50 0.66 -4.77 -4.62
C ARG A 50 1.00 -3.49 -5.37
N LEU A 51 2.28 -3.34 -5.67
CA LEU A 51 2.86 -2.18 -6.30
C LEU A 51 3.10 -2.45 -7.80
N LYS A 52 3.30 -1.37 -8.56
CA LYS A 52 3.52 -1.40 -10.01
C LYS A 52 4.77 -2.20 -10.41
N ASN A 53 5.80 -2.21 -9.57
CA ASN A 53 7.02 -3.00 -9.75
C ASN A 53 6.81 -4.52 -9.54
N GLY A 54 5.60 -4.94 -9.15
CA GLY A 54 5.24 -6.35 -8.94
C GLY A 54 5.38 -6.83 -7.51
N GLU A 55 6.10 -6.10 -6.65
CA GLU A 55 6.21 -6.39 -5.23
C GLU A 55 4.89 -6.14 -4.49
N TRP A 56 4.76 -6.72 -3.31
CA TRP A 56 3.61 -6.50 -2.45
C TRP A 56 4.03 -6.57 -0.99
N TYR A 57 3.28 -5.85 -0.15
CA TYR A 57 3.63 -5.63 1.24
C TYR A 57 2.39 -5.61 2.14
N HIS A 58 2.57 -5.95 3.41
CA HIS A 58 1.59 -5.79 4.48
C HIS A 58 1.70 -4.41 5.11
N TYR A 59 0.64 -3.60 5.05
CA TYR A 59 0.59 -2.26 5.61
C TYR A 59 -0.09 -2.28 6.97
N THR A 60 0.66 -1.92 8.01
CA THR A 60 0.24 -2.03 9.40
C THR A 60 -0.45 -0.76 9.90
N TYR A 61 -1.20 -0.88 11.01
CA TYR A 61 -1.80 0.26 11.70
C TYR A 61 -0.77 1.26 12.27
N SER A 62 0.50 0.88 12.35
CA SER A 62 1.62 1.74 12.76
C SER A 62 2.29 2.44 11.58
N TYR A 63 1.68 2.39 10.39
CA TYR A 63 2.19 2.96 9.15
C TYR A 63 3.56 2.41 8.73
N THR A 64 3.78 1.12 9.02
CA THR A 64 4.96 0.38 8.56
C THR A 64 4.56 -0.65 7.51
N TRP A 65 5.53 -1.08 6.69
CA TRP A 65 5.35 -2.12 5.68
C TRP A 65 6.39 -3.25 5.88
N TYR A 66 6.02 -4.47 5.54
CA TYR A 66 6.89 -5.65 5.51
C TYR A 66 6.43 -6.65 4.45
#